data_AF-A0A7D5RNB1-F1
#
_entry.id   AF-A0A7D5RNB1-F1
#
_cell.length_a   1.000
_cell.length_b   1.000
_cell.length_c   1.000
_cell.angle_alpha   90.00
_cell.angle_beta   90.00
_cell.angle_gamma   90.00
#
_symmetry.space_group_name_H-M   'P 1'
#
loop_
_entity.id
_entity.type
_entity.pdbx_description
1 polymer ?
#
loop_
_entity_poly.entity_id
_entity_poly.type
_entity_poly.pdbx_seq_one_letter_code
_entity_poly.pdbx_strand_id
1 'polypeptide(L)'
;MRVNNNRLAIAPQSLRSLSQLENLDLSANQLSELPEGIGNLPALKLLVVVNNPWNELSRNQISAMARILRDKEVIVHVEEN
;
A
#
# COMPACT_ATOMS: atom_id res chain seq x y z
N MET A 1 -7.62 -2.85 -8.30
CA MET A 1 -8.27 -1.54 -8.09
C MET A 1 -7.23 -0.45 -8.23
N ARG A 2 -7.48 0.54 -9.09
CA ARG A 2 -6.62 1.72 -9.23
C ARG A 2 -7.31 2.91 -8.57
N VAL A 3 -6.67 3.49 -7.56
CA VAL A 3 -7.16 4.68 -6.86
C VAL A 3 -6.09 5.76 -6.85
N ASN A 4 -5.24 5.78 -7.86
CA ASN A 4 -4.18 6.76 -8.03
C ASN A 4 -4.72 8.13 -8.46
N ASN A 5 -3.97 9.21 -8.18
CA ASN A 5 -4.36 10.60 -8.46
C ASN A 5 -5.64 11.06 -7.74
N ASN A 6 -5.89 10.57 -6.53
CA ASN A 6 -6.99 11.04 -5.69
C ASN A 6 -6.45 11.85 -4.50
N ARG A 7 -7.36 12.36 -3.66
CA ARG A 7 -7.02 13.05 -2.41
C ARG A 7 -7.28 12.13 -1.22
N LEU A 8 -6.97 10.85 -1.36
CA LEU A 8 -7.16 9.90 -0.27
C LEU A 8 -6.14 10.19 0.81
N ALA A 9 -6.63 10.54 2.00
CA ALA A 9 -5.81 10.71 3.20
C ALA A 9 -5.58 9.37 3.92
N ILE A 10 -6.53 8.44 3.82
CA ILE A 10 -6.50 7.12 4.45
C ILE A 10 -7.06 6.09 3.47
N ALA A 11 -6.38 4.95 3.31
CA ALA A 11 -6.92 3.81 2.58
C ALA A 11 -7.90 3.04 3.48
N PRO A 12 -9.10 2.68 3.00
CA PRO A 12 -10.15 2.16 3.87
C PRO A 12 -9.79 0.78 4.44
N GLN A 13 -10.09 0.54 5.72
CA GLN A 13 -9.88 -0.77 6.37
C GLN A 13 -10.63 -1.90 5.67
N SER A 14 -11.72 -1.58 4.96
CA SER A 14 -12.46 -2.53 4.11
C SER A 14 -11.63 -3.09 2.96
N LEU A 15 -10.45 -2.56 2.64
CA LEU A 15 -9.53 -3.22 1.71
C LEU A 15 -9.19 -4.64 2.18
N ARG A 16 -9.08 -4.86 3.50
CA ARG A 16 -8.81 -6.20 4.09
C ARG A 16 -9.86 -7.24 3.70
N SER A 17 -11.10 -6.85 3.42
CA SER A 17 -12.16 -7.79 3.02
C SER A 17 -12.16 -8.11 1.52
N LEU A 18 -11.34 -7.42 0.73
CA LEU A 18 -11.19 -7.68 -0.71
C LEU A 18 -10.23 -8.87 -0.93
N SER A 19 -10.72 -10.07 -0.63
CA SER A 19 -9.96 -11.33 -0.77
C SER A 19 -9.50 -11.64 -2.20
N GLN A 20 -10.10 -11.00 -3.20
CA GLN A 20 -9.78 -11.17 -4.63
C GLN A 20 -8.91 -10.03 -5.18
N LEU A 21 -8.46 -9.09 -4.34
CA LEU A 21 -7.71 -7.93 -4.81
C LEU A 21 -6.27 -8.31 -5.14
N GLU A 22 -5.97 -8.42 -6.44
CA GLU A 22 -4.61 -8.73 -6.90
C GLU A 22 -3.71 -7.51 -7.06
N ASN A 23 -4.25 -6.42 -7.61
CA ASN A 23 -3.46 -5.24 -7.94
C ASN A 23 -4.05 -4.02 -7.25
N LEU A 24 -3.26 -3.33 -6.44
CA LEU A 24 -3.66 -2.13 -5.74
C LEU A 24 -2.68 -0.99 -6.03
N ASP A 25 -3.20 0.04 -6.70
CA ASP A 25 -2.45 1.26 -7.00
C ASP A 25 -3.03 2.42 -6.21
N LEU A 26 -2.24 2.92 -5.27
CA LEU A 26 -2.51 4.07 -4.41
C LEU A 26 -1.51 5.20 -4.68
N SER A 27 -0.80 5.18 -5.82
CA SER A 27 0.16 6.22 -6.17
C SER A 27 -0.48 7.61 -6.30
N ALA A 28 0.30 8.67 -6.11
CA ALA A 28 -0.17 10.04 -6.31
C ALA A 28 -1.44 10.37 -5.48
N ASN A 29 -1.41 10.02 -4.19
CA ASN A 29 -2.46 10.36 -3.23
C ASN A 29 -1.91 11.27 -2.12
N GLN A 30 -2.71 11.52 -1.09
CA GLN A 30 -2.33 12.29 0.09
C GLN A 30 -2.24 11.38 1.32
N LEU A 31 -1.87 10.11 1.11
CA LEU A 31 -1.82 9.14 2.19
C LEU A 31 -0.68 9.49 3.13
N SER A 32 -1.03 9.68 4.40
CA SER A 32 -0.06 9.80 5.48
C SER A 32 0.26 8.45 6.11
N GLU A 33 -0.62 7.46 5.95
CA GLU A 33 -0.49 6.10 6.49
C GLU A 33 -1.14 5.07 5.56
N LEU A 34 -0.72 3.81 5.67
CA LEU A 34 -1.43 2.69 5.08
C LEU A 34 -2.22 1.97 6.17
N PRO A 35 -3.41 1.43 5.87
CA PRO A 35 -4.13 0.61 6.82
C PRO A 35 -3.27 -0.60 7.18
N GLU A 36 -3.13 -0.84 8.48
CA GLU A 36 -2.58 -2.10 8.99
C GLU A 36 -3.31 -3.26 8.28
N GLY A 37 -2.64 -4.38 8.00
CA GLY A 37 -3.28 -5.53 7.35
C GLY A 37 -3.42 -5.48 5.83
N ILE A 38 -3.03 -4.41 5.14
CA ILE A 38 -2.82 -4.46 3.67
C ILE A 38 -1.76 -5.52 3.29
N GLY A 39 -0.80 -5.77 4.19
CA GLY A 39 0.16 -6.89 4.12
C GLY A 39 -0.46 -8.30 4.25
N ASN A 40 -1.73 -8.39 4.66
CA ASN A 40 -2.46 -9.65 4.87
C ASN A 40 -3.49 -9.94 3.77
N LEU A 41 -3.50 -9.16 2.68
CA LEU A 41 -4.37 -9.44 1.54
C LEU A 41 -3.94 -10.74 0.85
N PRO A 42 -4.81 -11.77 0.78
CA PRO A 42 -4.40 -13.12 0.39
C PRO A 42 -4.10 -13.27 -1.11
N ALA A 43 -4.71 -12.45 -1.95
CA ALA A 43 -4.54 -12.51 -3.41
C ALA A 43 -3.67 -11.38 -3.97
N LEU A 44 -3.13 -10.49 -3.14
CA LEU A 44 -2.38 -9.32 -3.59
C LEU A 44 -1.07 -9.75 -4.26
N LYS A 45 -0.81 -9.20 -5.45
CA LYS A 45 0.37 -9.44 -6.29
C LYS A 45 1.14 -8.16 -6.59
N LEU A 46 0.44 -7.01 -6.61
CA LEU A 46 1.05 -5.70 -6.87
C LEU A 46 0.50 -4.64 -5.91
N LEU A 47 1.42 -3.92 -5.26
CA LEU A 47 1.11 -2.73 -4.47
C LEU A 47 1.98 -1.55 -4.94
N VAL A 48 1.34 -0.45 -5.30
CA VAL A 48 2.02 0.79 -5.70
C VAL A 48 1.59 1.92 -4.76
N VAL A 49 2.55 2.55 -4.08
CA VAL A 49 2.30 3.60 -3.07
C VAL A 49 3.21 4.82 -3.25
N VAL A 50 3.82 4.97 -4.43
CA VAL A 50 4.72 6.08 -4.78
C VAL A 50 4.00 7.43 -4.80
N ASN A 51 4.74 8.54 -4.67
CA ASN A 51 4.18 9.89 -4.77
C ASN A 51 3.05 10.15 -3.75
N ASN A 52 3.34 9.94 -2.47
CA ASN A 52 2.44 10.23 -1.36
C ASN A 52 3.26 10.93 -0.27
N PRO A 53 2.66 11.81 0.56
CA PRO A 53 3.36 12.58 1.58
C PRO A 53 3.70 11.74 2.82
N TRP A 54 4.45 10.65 2.63
CA TRP A 54 4.88 9.77 3.71
C TRP A 54 5.83 10.50 4.67
N ASN A 55 5.43 10.62 5.92
CA ASN A 55 6.35 11.02 6.99
C ASN A 55 7.32 9.88 7.34
N GLU A 56 8.35 10.18 8.13
CA GLU A 56 9.40 9.20 8.51
C GLU A 56 8.84 7.95 9.21
N LEU A 57 7.88 8.13 10.11
CA LEU A 57 7.22 7.02 10.82
C LEU A 57 6.53 6.07 9.84
N SER A 58 5.75 6.63 8.91
CA SER A 58 5.01 5.87 7.91
C SER A 58 5.95 5.18 6.91
N ARG A 59 7.08 5.82 6.54
CA ARG A 59 8.10 5.19 5.70
C ARG A 59 8.67 3.94 6.36
N ASN A 60 8.96 4.00 7.65
CA ASN A 60 9.44 2.83 8.41
C ASN A 60 8.40 1.70 8.45
N GLN A 61 7.12 2.03 8.69
CA GLN A 61 6.03 1.06 8.67
C GLN A 61 5.81 0.44 7.27
N ILE A 62 5.83 1.27 6.23
CA ILE A 62 5.72 0.84 4.83
C ILE A 62 6.88 -0.08 4.46
N SER A 63 8.11 0.23 4.87
CA SER A 63 9.28 -0.60 4.61
C SER A 63 9.16 -1.97 5.28
N ALA A 64 8.78 -2.00 6.56
CA ALA A 64 8.56 -3.26 7.29
C ALA A 64 7.46 -4.12 6.63
N MET A 65 6.35 -3.50 6.25
CA MET A 65 5.26 -4.17 5.55
C MET A 65 5.65 -4.61 4.14
N ALA A 66 6.39 -3.80 3.39
CA ALA A 66 6.87 -4.12 2.05
C ALA A 66 7.77 -5.34 2.08
N ARG A 67 8.59 -5.51 3.13
CA ARG A 67 9.39 -6.71 3.32
C ARG A 67 8.52 -7.96 3.46
N ILE A 68 7.48 -7.92 4.31
CA ILE A 68 6.53 -9.04 4.48
C ILE A 68 5.83 -9.38 3.16
N LEU A 69 5.47 -8.37 2.37
CA LEU A 69 4.81 -8.55 1.08
C LEU A 69 5.77 -9.16 0.04
N ARG A 70 7.03 -8.71 -0.02
CA ARG A 70 8.05 -9.29 -0.90
C ARG A 70 8.34 -10.75 -0.58
N ASP A 71 8.31 -11.13 0.71
CA ASP A 71 8.45 -12.53 1.14
C ASP A 71 7.30 -13.42 0.62
N LYS A 72 6.15 -12.82 0.30
CA LYS A 72 4.98 -13.47 -0.34
C LYS A 72 4.96 -13.31 -1.87
N GLU A 73 6.09 -12.98 -2.48
CA GLU A 73 6.23 -12.72 -3.93
C GLU A 73 5.38 -11.55 -4.46
N VAL A 74 4.95 -10.64 -3.57
CA VAL A 74 4.20 -9.45 -3.97
C VAL A 74 5.17 -8.37 -4.43
N ILE A 75 4.90 -7.80 -5.61
CA ILE A 75 5.66 -6.67 -6.14
C ILE A 75 5.21 -5.41 -5.41
N VAL A 76 6.12 -4.77 -4.70
CA VAL A 76 5.85 -3.51 -3.99
C VAL A 76 6.71 -2.39 -4.55
N HIS A 77 6.05 -1.36 -5.07
CA HIS A 77 6.66 -0.09 -5.47
C HIS A 77 6.43 0.95 -4.38
N VAL A 78 7.50 1.24 -3.65
CA VAL A 78 7.58 2.34 -2.68
C VAL A 78 8.43 3.45 -3.27
N GLU A 79 8.24 4.66 -2.79
CA GLU A 79 9.09 5.79 -3.18
C GLU A 79 10.46 5.59 -2.54
N GLU A 80 11.41 5.10 -3.32
CA GLU A 80 12.81 5.01 -2.92
C GLU A 80 13.40 6.43 -2.93
N ASN A 81 13.91 6.86 -1.78
CA ASN A 81 14.74 8.07 -1.67
C ASN A 81 16.12 7.80 -2.25
#